data_AF-A0A2D6UH77-F1
#
_entry.id   AF-A0A2D6UH77-F1
#
_cell.length_a   1.000
_cell.length_b   1.000
_cell.length_c   1.000
_cell.angle_alpha   90.00
_cell.angle_beta   90.00
_cell.angle_gamma   90.00
#
_symmetry.space_group_name_H-M   'P 1'
#
loop_
_entity.id
_entity.type
_entity.pdbx_description
1 polymer ?
#
loop_
_entity_poly.entity_id
_entity_poly.type
_entity_poly.pdbx_seq_one_letter_code
_entity_poly.pdbx_strand_id
1 'polypeptide(L)'
;MKAGDLWNLPEDCTFRQFFNPEAKPWDWLPQISKSLSCFDFPATNFDVPVGLSINGDVFIASNVSLPPYGVIEGPAYIGSGSELRPGVYIRGNVIVGRDCVLGNSSEYKNCLLLDGVQTPHYNYVGDSILGNKAHLGAGAILSNLRLDQGEVVVKTAHGSMRSGLRKLGGLLGDAAEVGCNTVLQPGTILGPRSAVFPGIAFGGYLGAGKLAAAIHEVRVMERPG
;
A
#
# COMPACT_ATOMS: atom_id res chain seq x y z
N MET A 1 -18.65 4.50 -7.46
CA MET A 1 -17.45 4.85 -6.69
C MET A 1 -16.34 5.15 -7.67
N LYS A 2 -15.75 6.34 -7.51
CA LYS A 2 -14.66 6.87 -8.30
C LYS A 2 -13.40 6.93 -7.43
N ALA A 3 -12.23 7.02 -8.05
CA ALA A 3 -10.95 7.13 -7.34
C ALA A 3 -10.90 8.38 -6.43
N GLY A 4 -11.49 9.49 -6.87
CA GLY A 4 -11.61 10.73 -6.08
C GLY A 4 -12.49 10.60 -4.83
N ASP A 5 -13.31 9.54 -4.72
CA ASP A 5 -14.05 9.26 -3.47
C ASP A 5 -13.13 8.68 -2.37
N LEU A 6 -11.95 8.16 -2.75
CA LEU A 6 -10.99 7.54 -1.84
C LEU A 6 -9.76 8.42 -1.57
N TRP A 7 -9.28 9.13 -2.60
CA TRP A 7 -7.96 9.76 -2.56
C TRP A 7 -7.99 11.21 -3.02
N ASN A 8 -7.43 12.09 -2.19
CA ASN A 8 -7.07 13.45 -2.58
C ASN A 8 -5.61 13.47 -3.02
N LEU A 9 -5.34 13.47 -4.33
CA LEU A 9 -3.96 13.61 -4.82
C LEU A 9 -3.40 14.99 -4.40
N PRO A 10 -2.19 15.04 -3.81
CA PRO A 10 -1.47 16.30 -3.60
C PRO A 10 -1.33 17.08 -4.91
N GLU A 11 -1.39 18.41 -4.86
CA GLU A 11 -1.30 19.27 -6.05
C GLU A 11 0.04 19.11 -6.77
N ASP A 12 1.10 18.93 -5.99
CA ASP A 12 2.48 18.77 -6.43
C ASP A 12 2.92 17.29 -6.57
N CYS A 13 1.97 16.36 -6.58
CA CYS A 13 2.25 14.96 -6.87
C CYS A 13 2.83 14.83 -8.29
N THR A 14 4.07 14.35 -8.39
CA THR A 14 4.83 14.19 -9.65
C THR A 14 4.06 13.45 -10.74
N PHE A 15 3.26 12.45 -10.35
CA PHE A 15 2.56 11.56 -11.28
C PHE A 15 1.07 11.90 -11.44
N ARG A 16 0.62 13.05 -10.94
CA ARG A 16 -0.82 13.43 -10.88
C ARG A 16 -1.56 13.21 -12.18
N GLN A 17 -0.94 13.54 -13.32
CA GLN A 17 -1.55 13.43 -14.65
C GLN A 17 -1.96 12.00 -15.07
N PHE A 18 -1.39 10.96 -14.44
CA PHE A 18 -1.70 9.56 -14.72
C PHE A 18 -2.91 9.04 -13.92
N PHE A 19 -3.28 9.73 -12.84
CA PHE A 19 -4.25 9.26 -11.86
C PHE A 19 -5.55 10.06 -11.94
N ASN A 20 -6.43 9.67 -12.88
CA ASN A 20 -7.72 10.33 -13.10
C ASN A 20 -8.69 10.09 -11.93
N PRO A 21 -9.13 11.12 -11.17
CA PRO A 21 -10.05 10.94 -10.04
C PRO A 21 -11.43 10.39 -10.45
N GLU A 22 -11.84 10.54 -11.70
CA GLU A 22 -13.13 10.07 -12.20
C GLU A 22 -13.12 8.58 -12.59
N ALA A 23 -11.95 7.95 -12.65
CA ALA A 23 -11.81 6.53 -12.98
C ALA A 23 -12.28 5.62 -11.84
N LYS A 24 -12.41 4.31 -12.10
CA LYS A 24 -12.63 3.35 -11.00
C LYS A 24 -11.36 3.26 -10.17
N PRO A 25 -11.46 3.09 -8.83
CA PRO A 25 -10.28 3.04 -7.97
C PRO A 25 -9.18 2.06 -8.39
N TRP A 26 -9.55 0.85 -8.83
CA TRP A 26 -8.58 -0.18 -9.25
C TRP A 26 -7.96 0.09 -10.62
N ASP A 27 -8.52 0.99 -11.44
CA ASP A 27 -7.96 1.35 -12.75
C ASP A 27 -6.68 2.21 -12.59
N TRP A 28 -6.40 2.73 -11.39
CA TRP A 28 -5.14 3.39 -11.07
C TRP A 28 -3.97 2.41 -10.94
N LEU A 29 -4.22 1.13 -10.60
CA LEU A 29 -3.13 0.18 -10.34
C LEU A 29 -2.24 -0.02 -11.59
N PRO A 30 -2.78 -0.23 -12.82
CA PRO A 30 -1.96 -0.28 -14.02
C PRO A 30 -1.29 1.05 -14.38
N GLN A 31 -1.76 2.19 -13.85
CA GLN A 31 -1.14 3.49 -14.10
C GLN A 31 0.17 3.67 -13.33
N ILE A 32 0.43 2.88 -12.28
CA ILE A 32 1.69 2.93 -11.52
C ILE A 32 2.87 2.63 -12.44
N SER A 33 2.88 1.45 -13.06
CA SER A 33 3.96 1.07 -13.99
C SER A 33 4.04 1.99 -15.20
N LYS A 34 2.89 2.41 -15.75
CA LYS A 34 2.85 3.36 -16.88
C LYS A 34 3.49 4.69 -16.50
N SER A 35 3.15 5.25 -15.34
CA SER A 35 3.67 6.54 -14.88
C SER A 35 5.17 6.51 -14.64
N LEU A 36 5.68 5.44 -14.03
CA LEU A 36 7.12 5.24 -13.83
C LEU A 36 7.86 5.04 -15.16
N SER A 37 7.28 4.35 -16.14
CA SER A 37 7.90 4.20 -17.47
C SER A 37 8.05 5.51 -18.25
N CYS A 38 7.27 6.53 -17.87
CA CYS A 38 7.35 7.88 -18.45
C CYS A 38 8.18 8.83 -17.58
N PHE A 39 8.70 8.38 -16.45
CA PHE A 39 9.54 9.18 -15.58
C PHE A 39 10.99 9.13 -16.06
N ASP A 40 11.60 10.30 -16.20
CA ASP A 40 13.03 10.38 -16.41
C ASP A 40 13.73 10.26 -15.05
N PHE A 41 14.48 9.18 -14.85
CA PHE A 41 15.16 8.91 -13.59
C PHE A 41 16.52 9.62 -13.58
N PRO A 42 16.67 10.75 -12.88
CA PRO A 42 17.96 11.42 -12.82
C PRO A 42 18.94 10.56 -12.03
N ALA A 43 20.22 10.64 -12.40
CA ALA A 43 21.28 9.99 -11.65
C ALA A 43 21.28 10.49 -10.21
N THR A 44 21.06 9.58 -9.27
CA THR A 44 21.08 9.88 -7.84
C THR A 44 22.47 9.69 -7.26
N ASN A 45 23.00 10.76 -6.65
CA ASN A 45 24.26 10.75 -5.89
C ASN A 45 23.94 10.87 -4.39
N PHE A 46 23.76 9.74 -3.72
CA PHE A 46 23.76 9.68 -2.26
C PHE A 46 24.64 8.53 -1.78
N ASP A 47 25.20 8.69 -0.58
CA ASP A 47 25.99 7.65 0.06
C ASP A 47 25.06 6.50 0.46
N VAL A 48 25.14 5.39 -0.27
CA VAL A 48 24.30 4.22 -0.05
C VAL A 48 24.97 3.36 1.03
N PRO A 49 24.29 3.07 2.15
CA PRO A 49 24.82 2.16 3.17
C PRO A 49 25.22 0.81 2.55
N VAL A 50 26.35 0.25 2.97
CA VAL A 50 26.92 -0.99 2.38
C VAL A 50 25.95 -2.19 2.37
N GLY A 51 25.00 -2.25 3.31
CA GLY A 51 23.99 -3.31 3.39
C GLY A 51 22.73 -3.04 2.56
N LEU A 52 22.59 -1.87 1.95
CA LEU A 52 21.44 -1.47 1.13
C LEU A 52 21.74 -1.71 -0.35
N SER A 53 21.01 -2.64 -0.96
CA SER A 53 21.10 -2.90 -2.40
C SER A 53 20.09 -2.05 -3.15
N ILE A 54 20.53 -1.31 -4.16
CA ILE A 54 19.67 -0.50 -5.04
C ILE A 54 19.98 -0.86 -6.48
N ASN A 55 19.00 -1.37 -7.21
CA ASN A 55 19.16 -1.88 -8.57
C ASN A 55 18.07 -1.34 -9.49
N GLY A 56 18.43 -1.03 -10.74
CA GLY A 56 17.49 -0.49 -11.74
C GLY A 56 17.15 0.98 -11.53
N ASP A 57 16.05 1.42 -12.15
CA ASP A 57 15.64 2.83 -12.16
C ASP A 57 15.05 3.23 -10.80
N VAL A 58 15.84 3.89 -9.96
CA VAL A 58 15.41 4.29 -8.62
C VAL A 58 15.68 5.77 -8.43
N PHE A 59 14.62 6.51 -8.08
CA PHE A 59 14.70 7.90 -7.67
C PHE A 59 14.39 8.02 -6.19
N ILE A 60 15.31 8.62 -5.43
CA ILE A 60 15.13 8.95 -4.02
C ILE A 60 15.30 10.44 -3.87
N ALA A 61 14.23 11.11 -3.40
CA ALA A 61 14.22 12.54 -3.18
C ALA A 61 15.07 12.95 -1.96
N SER A 62 15.18 14.26 -1.74
CA SER A 62 15.91 14.81 -0.60
C SER A 62 15.30 14.41 0.75
N ASN A 63 16.13 14.39 1.79
CA ASN A 63 15.73 14.12 3.17
C ASN A 63 15.08 12.74 3.40
N VAL A 64 15.34 11.75 2.54
CA VAL A 64 14.95 10.37 2.80
C VAL A 64 15.95 9.71 3.74
N SER A 65 15.46 9.12 4.83
CA SER A 65 16.29 8.34 5.76
C SER A 65 16.48 6.93 5.21
N LEU A 66 17.70 6.58 4.82
CA LEU A 66 18.04 5.24 4.31
C LEU A 66 18.40 4.27 5.45
N PRO A 67 18.01 3.00 5.35
CA PRO A 67 18.33 2.00 6.35
C PRO A 67 19.74 1.45 6.16
N PRO A 68 20.35 0.85 7.21
CA PRO A 68 21.65 0.20 7.09
C PRO A 68 21.63 -1.02 6.15
N TYR A 69 20.47 -1.65 5.98
CA TYR A 69 20.29 -2.76 5.04
C TYR A 69 18.86 -2.88 4.50
N GLY A 70 18.74 -3.42 3.29
CA GLY A 70 17.48 -3.59 2.56
C GLY A 70 17.72 -3.81 1.07
N VAL A 71 16.65 -3.95 0.30
CA VAL A 71 16.71 -4.12 -1.16
C VAL A 71 15.68 -3.21 -1.82
N ILE A 72 16.13 -2.46 -2.82
CA ILE A 72 15.29 -1.60 -3.67
C ILE A 72 15.52 -2.01 -5.12
N GLU A 73 14.50 -2.60 -5.74
CA GLU A 73 14.48 -2.99 -7.14
C GLU A 73 13.54 -2.06 -7.92
N GLY A 74 14.10 -1.30 -8.84
CA GLY A 74 13.38 -0.37 -9.70
C GLY A 74 12.41 -1.06 -10.69
N PRO A 75 11.48 -0.29 -11.29
CA PRO A 75 11.38 1.16 -11.14
C PRO A 75 10.75 1.57 -9.80
N ALA A 76 11.34 2.56 -9.12
CA ALA A 76 10.86 3.04 -7.84
C ALA A 76 11.06 4.56 -7.66
N TYR A 77 10.03 5.25 -7.19
CA TYR A 77 10.08 6.66 -6.80
C TYR A 77 9.82 6.79 -5.30
N ILE A 78 10.74 7.43 -4.58
CA ILE A 78 10.64 7.63 -3.13
C ILE A 78 10.65 9.13 -2.84
N GLY A 79 9.50 9.66 -2.40
CA GLY A 79 9.30 11.07 -2.10
C GLY A 79 10.02 11.54 -0.83
N SER A 80 10.23 12.86 -0.76
CA SER A 80 11.06 13.51 0.25
C SER A 80 10.57 13.27 1.67
N GLY A 81 11.49 13.27 2.65
CA GLY A 81 11.14 13.14 4.07
C GLY A 81 10.73 11.73 4.50
N SER A 82 10.66 10.78 3.57
CA SER A 82 10.29 9.41 3.87
C SER A 82 11.38 8.68 4.67
N GLU A 83 10.96 7.78 5.55
CA GLU A 83 11.82 6.91 6.34
C GLU A 83 11.74 5.48 5.78
N LEU A 84 12.88 4.93 5.36
CA LEU A 84 13.01 3.51 5.05
C LEU A 84 13.71 2.82 6.23
N ARG A 85 13.08 1.77 6.74
CA ARG A 85 13.54 1.02 7.91
C ARG A 85 14.29 -0.27 7.54
N PRO A 86 15.08 -0.84 8.48
CA PRO A 86 15.93 -1.99 8.19
C PRO A 86 15.17 -3.19 7.63
N GLY A 87 15.69 -3.81 6.57
CA GLY A 87 15.10 -4.98 5.94
C GLY A 87 13.91 -4.68 5.02
N VAL A 88 13.71 -3.41 4.65
CA VAL A 88 12.75 -3.03 3.61
C VAL A 88 13.06 -3.76 2.29
N TYR A 89 12.01 -4.22 1.60
CA TYR A 89 12.10 -4.80 0.27
C TYR A 89 11.13 -4.11 -0.68
N ILE A 90 11.64 -3.31 -1.61
CA ILE A 90 10.86 -2.57 -2.59
C ILE A 90 11.09 -3.21 -3.96
N ARG A 91 10.03 -3.51 -4.72
CA ARG A 91 10.15 -4.07 -6.06
C ARG A 91 8.95 -3.83 -6.96
N GLY A 92 9.13 -4.02 -8.26
CA GLY A 92 8.03 -4.21 -9.19
C GLY A 92 7.06 -3.03 -9.28
N ASN A 93 7.58 -1.82 -9.47
CA ASN A 93 6.85 -0.54 -9.64
C ASN A 93 6.31 0.04 -8.33
N VAL A 94 7.10 0.84 -7.61
CA VAL A 94 6.65 1.46 -6.34
C VAL A 94 6.74 2.97 -6.43
N ILE A 95 5.65 3.65 -6.06
CA ILE A 95 5.59 5.10 -5.91
C ILE A 95 5.26 5.40 -4.46
N VAL A 96 6.15 6.15 -3.81
CA VAL A 96 5.97 6.64 -2.44
C VAL A 96 5.91 8.15 -2.47
N GLY A 97 4.85 8.72 -1.89
CA GLY A 97 4.70 10.15 -1.65
C GLY A 97 5.69 10.67 -0.61
N ARG A 98 5.41 11.85 -0.06
CA ARG A 98 6.27 12.45 0.97
C ARG A 98 5.97 11.91 2.36
N ASP A 99 6.96 12.04 3.24
CA ASP A 99 6.82 11.82 4.68
C ASP A 99 6.22 10.44 5.03
N CYS A 100 6.50 9.44 4.19
CA CYS A 100 6.02 8.09 4.38
C CYS A 100 6.98 7.28 5.26
N VAL A 101 6.45 6.26 5.94
CA VAL A 101 7.26 5.26 6.67
C VAL A 101 7.13 3.92 5.97
N LEU A 102 8.24 3.47 5.39
CA LEU A 102 8.42 2.14 4.83
C LEU A 102 9.13 1.27 5.86
N GLY A 103 8.41 0.29 6.38
CA GLY A 103 8.68 -0.36 7.65
C GLY A 103 9.79 -1.39 7.66
N ASN A 104 10.15 -1.75 8.89
CA ASN A 104 11.10 -2.83 9.14
C ASN A 104 10.54 -4.14 8.56
N SER A 105 11.39 -4.88 7.85
CA SER A 105 11.06 -6.19 7.28
C SER A 105 9.72 -6.19 6.52
N SER A 106 9.44 -5.09 5.82
CA SER A 106 8.21 -4.90 5.06
C SER A 106 8.50 -4.96 3.56
N GLU A 107 7.59 -5.58 2.81
CA GLU A 107 7.68 -5.72 1.36
C GLU A 107 6.64 -4.85 0.64
N TYR A 108 7.11 -4.11 -0.35
CA TYR A 108 6.32 -3.21 -1.21
C TYR A 108 6.46 -3.67 -2.64
N LYS A 109 5.34 -4.03 -3.27
CA LYS A 109 5.35 -4.56 -4.62
C LYS A 109 4.18 -4.03 -5.44
N ASN A 110 4.48 -3.32 -6.53
CA ASN A 110 3.48 -2.73 -7.41
C ASN A 110 2.45 -1.89 -6.64
N CYS A 111 2.87 -0.82 -5.98
CA CYS A 111 2.00 -0.08 -5.09
C CYS A 111 2.23 1.44 -5.13
N LEU A 112 1.16 2.17 -4.80
CA LEU A 112 1.14 3.63 -4.68
C LEU A 112 0.82 3.97 -3.22
N LEU A 113 1.76 4.62 -2.55
CA LEU A 113 1.59 5.17 -1.21
C LEU A 113 1.54 6.69 -1.35
N LEU A 114 0.41 7.30 -1.00
CA LEU A 114 0.27 8.76 -0.99
C LEU A 114 0.93 9.37 0.25
N ASP A 115 0.86 10.69 0.40
CA ASP A 115 1.65 11.42 1.41
C ASP A 115 1.31 10.99 2.84
N GLY A 116 2.35 10.82 3.67
CA GLY A 116 2.21 10.51 5.08
C GLY A 116 1.76 9.08 5.40
N VAL A 117 1.78 8.16 4.42
CA VAL A 117 1.43 6.75 4.66
C VAL A 117 2.43 6.11 5.63
N GLN A 118 1.91 5.35 6.59
CA GLN A 118 2.73 4.66 7.59
C GLN A 118 2.49 3.16 7.54
N THR A 119 3.55 2.41 7.26
CA THR A 119 3.54 0.94 7.20
C THR A 119 4.77 0.41 7.95
N PRO A 120 4.83 0.60 9.28
CA PRO A 120 6.08 0.66 10.02
C PRO A 120 6.72 -0.71 10.32
N HIS A 121 5.98 -1.82 10.31
CA HIS A 121 6.45 -3.10 10.85
C HIS A 121 5.81 -4.32 10.16
N TYR A 122 6.64 -5.17 9.55
CA TYR A 122 6.25 -6.49 9.04
C TYR A 122 5.02 -6.48 8.11
N ASN A 123 4.91 -5.45 7.27
CA ASN A 123 3.80 -5.31 6.34
C ASN A 123 4.12 -5.95 4.97
N TYR A 124 3.10 -6.47 4.30
CA TYR A 124 3.16 -6.77 2.87
C TYR A 124 2.13 -5.92 2.13
N VAL A 125 2.62 -5.08 1.21
CA VAL A 125 1.85 -4.13 0.42
C VAL A 125 2.02 -4.48 -1.06
N GLY A 126 1.22 -5.45 -1.52
CA GLY A 126 1.26 -5.94 -2.91
C GLY A 126 0.08 -5.43 -3.73
N ASP A 127 0.32 -4.90 -4.94
CA ASP A 127 -0.72 -4.53 -5.92
C ASP A 127 -1.81 -3.63 -5.30
N SER A 128 -1.40 -2.64 -4.50
CA SER A 128 -2.25 -1.88 -3.58
C SER A 128 -2.08 -0.36 -3.72
N ILE A 129 -3.09 0.40 -3.28
CA ILE A 129 -3.06 1.87 -3.24
C ILE A 129 -3.46 2.32 -1.84
N LEU A 130 -2.60 3.10 -1.20
CA LEU A 130 -2.79 3.64 0.15
C LEU A 130 -2.92 5.16 0.09
N GLY A 131 -4.05 5.66 0.58
CA GLY A 131 -4.39 7.07 0.63
C GLY A 131 -3.53 7.86 1.62
N ASN A 132 -3.63 9.19 1.53
CA ASN A 132 -2.82 10.07 2.36
C ASN A 132 -3.04 9.73 3.84
N LYS A 133 -1.97 9.60 4.61
CA LYS A 133 -2.01 9.27 6.04
C LYS A 133 -2.68 7.94 6.36
N ALA A 134 -2.84 7.04 5.39
CA ALA A 134 -3.27 5.68 5.68
C ALA A 134 -2.22 4.95 6.53
N HIS A 135 -2.67 4.10 7.44
CA HIS A 135 -1.80 3.41 8.39
C HIS A 135 -2.07 1.91 8.42
N LEU A 136 -1.01 1.11 8.35
CA LEU A 136 -1.06 -0.33 8.58
C LEU A 136 -0.39 -0.65 9.92
N GLY A 137 -1.11 -1.32 10.82
CA GLY A 137 -0.57 -1.87 12.04
C GLY A 137 0.46 -2.96 11.77
N ALA A 138 1.26 -3.29 12.79
CA ALA A 138 2.30 -4.29 12.67
C ALA A 138 1.73 -5.63 12.19
N GLY A 139 2.36 -6.25 11.20
CA GLY A 139 1.94 -7.54 10.67
C GLY A 139 0.65 -7.50 9.84
N ALA A 140 0.12 -6.32 9.52
CA ALA A 140 -1.01 -6.22 8.60
C ALA A 140 -0.58 -6.57 7.16
N ILE A 141 -1.37 -7.43 6.50
CA ILE A 141 -1.05 -8.00 5.19
C ILE A 141 -2.14 -7.64 4.17
N LEU A 142 -1.74 -7.11 3.02
CA LEU A 142 -2.63 -6.87 1.88
C LEU A 142 -2.48 -8.01 0.87
N SER A 143 -3.33 -9.03 0.98
CA SER A 143 -3.34 -10.14 0.02
C SER A 143 -3.80 -9.65 -1.34
N ASN A 144 -3.08 -10.03 -2.40
CA ASN A 144 -3.30 -9.53 -3.75
C ASN A 144 -3.70 -10.60 -4.77
N LEU A 145 -3.71 -11.88 -4.40
CA LEU A 145 -4.05 -12.97 -5.31
C LEU A 145 -5.14 -13.85 -4.68
N ARG A 146 -6.17 -14.15 -5.45
CA ARG A 146 -7.22 -15.09 -5.04
C ARG A 146 -6.66 -16.51 -4.96
N LEU A 147 -7.25 -17.34 -4.10
CA LEU A 147 -6.88 -18.75 -3.98
C LEU A 147 -7.09 -19.54 -5.28
N ASP A 148 -8.17 -19.22 -6.02
CA ASP A 148 -8.46 -19.79 -7.34
C ASP A 148 -7.61 -19.17 -8.47
N GLN A 149 -6.78 -18.18 -8.15
CA GLN A 149 -5.94 -17.40 -9.06
C GLN A 149 -6.70 -16.72 -10.21
N GLY A 150 -8.02 -16.63 -10.10
CA GLY A 150 -8.89 -15.97 -11.07
C GLY A 150 -8.83 -14.45 -10.97
N GLU A 151 -9.65 -13.79 -11.78
CA GLU A 151 -9.82 -12.35 -11.73
C GLU A 151 -10.36 -11.87 -10.38
N VAL A 152 -9.79 -10.79 -9.84
CA VAL A 152 -10.27 -10.16 -8.61
C VAL A 152 -11.60 -9.45 -8.86
N VAL A 153 -12.60 -9.78 -8.04
CA VAL A 153 -13.92 -9.15 -8.05
C VAL A 153 -13.97 -8.17 -6.88
N VAL A 154 -14.23 -6.92 -7.18
CA VAL A 154 -14.29 -5.83 -6.19
C VAL A 154 -15.73 -5.65 -5.73
N LYS A 155 -15.96 -5.66 -4.42
CA LYS A 155 -17.26 -5.32 -3.84
C LYS A 155 -17.33 -3.81 -3.62
N THR A 156 -18.47 -3.20 -3.92
CA THR A 156 -18.72 -1.77 -3.72
C THR A 156 -20.06 -1.58 -3.00
N ALA A 157 -20.39 -0.33 -2.63
CA ALA A 157 -21.71 0.02 -2.10
C ALA A 157 -22.88 -0.36 -3.03
N HIS A 158 -22.63 -0.48 -4.34
CA HIS A 158 -23.65 -0.72 -5.36
C HIS A 158 -23.59 -2.15 -5.94
N GLY A 159 -22.82 -3.04 -5.31
CA GLY A 159 -22.66 -4.42 -5.76
C GLY A 159 -21.24 -4.77 -6.19
N SER A 160 -21.10 -5.93 -6.82
CA SER A 160 -19.81 -6.51 -7.22
C SER A 160 -19.45 -6.13 -8.65
N MET A 161 -18.17 -5.84 -8.87
CA MET A 161 -17.63 -5.45 -10.16
C MET A 161 -16.37 -6.26 -10.49
N ARG A 162 -16.25 -6.66 -11.76
CA ARG A 162 -15.05 -7.29 -12.31
C ARG A 162 -13.96 -6.23 -12.51
N SER A 163 -12.77 -6.48 -11.95
CA SER A 163 -11.65 -5.53 -12.00
C SER A 163 -10.85 -5.60 -13.30
N GLY A 164 -10.90 -6.72 -14.01
CA GLY A 164 -9.98 -7.04 -15.11
C GLY A 164 -8.56 -7.42 -14.64
N LEU A 165 -8.31 -7.48 -13.34
CA LEU A 165 -6.99 -7.70 -12.76
C LEU A 165 -6.91 -9.09 -12.11
N ARG A 166 -5.84 -9.85 -12.44
CA ARG A 166 -5.53 -11.11 -11.75
C ARG A 166 -4.96 -10.85 -10.35
N LYS A 167 -4.22 -9.75 -10.17
CA LYS A 167 -3.68 -9.33 -8.88
C LYS A 167 -4.19 -7.94 -8.53
N LEU A 168 -4.77 -7.81 -7.34
CA LEU A 168 -5.24 -6.55 -6.77
C LEU A 168 -5.35 -6.73 -5.25
N GLY A 169 -4.58 -5.93 -4.51
CA GLY A 169 -4.54 -5.92 -3.06
C GLY A 169 -5.58 -4.99 -2.45
N GLY A 170 -5.16 -4.22 -1.45
CA GLY A 170 -6.00 -3.27 -0.73
C GLY A 170 -6.02 -1.89 -1.40
N LEU A 171 -7.21 -1.28 -1.44
CA LEU A 171 -7.44 0.09 -1.86
C LEU A 171 -7.93 0.89 -0.64
N LEU A 172 -6.98 1.54 0.03
CA LEU A 172 -7.21 2.25 1.29
C LEU A 172 -7.38 3.74 0.99
N GLY A 173 -8.51 4.31 1.34
CA GLY A 173 -8.75 5.75 1.23
C GLY A 173 -7.92 6.56 2.22
N ASP A 174 -7.99 7.88 2.08
CA ASP A 174 -7.26 8.82 2.93
C ASP A 174 -7.56 8.58 4.42
N ALA A 175 -6.51 8.49 5.23
CA ALA A 175 -6.54 8.23 6.66
C ALA A 175 -7.28 6.93 7.05
N ALA A 176 -7.33 5.94 6.15
CA ALA A 176 -7.83 4.61 6.51
C ALA A 176 -6.79 3.84 7.35
N GLU A 177 -7.27 3.06 8.31
CA GLU A 177 -6.41 2.35 9.26
C GLU A 177 -6.69 0.84 9.26
N VAL A 178 -5.62 0.05 9.34
CA VAL A 178 -5.71 -1.41 9.45
C VAL A 178 -4.99 -1.82 10.72
N GLY A 179 -5.68 -2.52 11.62
CA GLY A 179 -5.12 -2.98 12.88
C GLY A 179 -4.03 -4.03 12.71
N CYS A 180 -3.27 -4.26 13.78
CA CYS A 180 -2.17 -5.23 13.78
C CYS A 180 -2.66 -6.65 13.44
N ASN A 181 -1.84 -7.41 12.70
CA ASN A 181 -2.11 -8.79 12.28
C ASN A 181 -3.43 -8.98 11.52
N THR A 182 -3.99 -7.91 10.94
CA THR A 182 -5.17 -7.98 10.08
C THR A 182 -4.78 -8.33 8.66
N VAL A 183 -5.56 -9.19 8.01
CA VAL A 183 -5.37 -9.54 6.59
C VAL A 183 -6.51 -8.95 5.78
N LEU A 184 -6.19 -8.09 4.82
CA LEU A 184 -7.15 -7.66 3.82
C LEU A 184 -7.15 -8.64 2.64
N GLN A 185 -8.33 -9.10 2.25
CA GLN A 185 -8.52 -9.98 1.10
C GLN A 185 -8.32 -9.21 -0.23
N PRO A 186 -8.02 -9.91 -1.34
CA PRO A 186 -7.85 -9.26 -2.64
C PRO A 186 -9.04 -8.38 -3.04
N GLY A 187 -8.76 -7.17 -3.50
CA GLY A 187 -9.77 -6.21 -3.94
C GLY A 187 -10.57 -5.54 -2.83
N THR A 188 -10.06 -5.56 -1.59
CA THR A 188 -10.70 -4.86 -0.46
C THR A 188 -10.60 -3.35 -0.63
N ILE A 189 -11.71 -2.64 -0.42
CA ILE A 189 -11.78 -1.18 -0.39
C ILE A 189 -12.11 -0.72 1.01
N LEU A 190 -11.25 0.14 1.57
CA LEU A 190 -11.51 0.89 2.79
C LEU A 190 -11.74 2.35 2.42
N GLY A 191 -12.90 2.91 2.73
CA GLY A 191 -13.20 4.33 2.50
C GLY A 191 -12.35 5.26 3.38
N PRO A 192 -12.32 6.56 3.09
CA PRO A 192 -11.56 7.51 3.91
C PRO A 192 -11.96 7.46 5.39
N ARG A 193 -10.97 7.54 6.28
CA ARG A 193 -11.13 7.45 7.74
C ARG A 193 -11.84 6.19 8.24
N SER A 194 -11.90 5.13 7.44
CA SER A 194 -12.42 3.85 7.91
C SER A 194 -11.32 3.04 8.59
N ALA A 195 -11.70 2.16 9.53
CA ALA A 195 -10.72 1.35 10.22
C ALA A 195 -11.16 -0.11 10.36
N VAL A 196 -10.21 -1.02 10.19
CA VAL A 196 -10.38 -2.45 10.44
C VAL A 196 -9.63 -2.80 11.72
N PHE A 197 -10.28 -3.39 12.70
CA PHE A 197 -9.68 -3.72 13.99
C PHE A 197 -8.61 -4.81 13.86
N PRO A 198 -7.71 -4.96 14.85
CA PRO A 198 -6.64 -5.96 14.82
C PRO A 198 -7.15 -7.41 14.74
N GLY A 199 -6.34 -8.29 14.14
CA GLY A 199 -6.49 -9.74 14.21
C GLY A 199 -7.62 -10.33 13.35
N ILE A 200 -8.19 -9.58 12.40
CA ILE A 200 -9.29 -10.08 11.58
C ILE A 200 -8.89 -10.26 10.11
N ALA A 201 -9.55 -11.18 9.43
CA ALA A 201 -9.51 -11.24 7.96
C ALA A 201 -10.72 -10.47 7.42
N PHE A 202 -10.49 -9.37 6.71
CA PHE A 202 -11.54 -8.52 6.17
C PHE A 202 -11.51 -8.51 4.63
N GLY A 203 -12.68 -8.59 4.01
CA GLY A 203 -12.82 -8.57 2.56
C GLY A 203 -14.08 -7.85 2.10
N GLY A 204 -13.95 -7.03 1.06
CA GLY A 204 -15.05 -6.30 0.45
C GLY A 204 -14.93 -4.79 0.64
N TYR A 205 -16.04 -4.12 0.89
CA TYR A 205 -16.10 -2.66 1.00
C TYR A 205 -16.46 -2.22 2.41
N LEU A 206 -15.64 -1.36 3.00
CA LEU A 206 -15.94 -0.61 4.22
C LEU A 206 -16.10 0.86 3.86
N GLY A 207 -17.28 1.44 4.15
CA GLY A 207 -17.57 2.84 3.81
C GLY A 207 -16.75 3.85 4.60
N ALA A 208 -16.71 5.09 4.12
CA ALA A 208 -16.00 6.19 4.78
C ALA A 208 -16.44 6.35 6.25
N GLY A 209 -15.47 6.52 7.15
CA GLY A 209 -15.69 6.68 8.59
C GLY A 209 -16.30 5.46 9.30
N LYS A 210 -16.33 4.28 8.67
CA LYS A 210 -16.87 3.06 9.28
C LYS A 210 -15.77 2.24 9.94
N LEU A 211 -16.19 1.44 10.93
CA LEU A 211 -15.33 0.51 11.64
C LEU A 211 -15.75 -0.92 11.32
N ALA A 212 -14.79 -1.79 11.03
CA ALA A 212 -14.98 -3.22 10.95
C ALA A 212 -14.27 -3.89 12.12
N ALA A 213 -15.01 -4.63 12.94
CA ALA A 213 -14.48 -5.39 14.06
C ALA A 213 -15.15 -6.77 14.11
N ALA A 214 -14.40 -7.78 14.51
CA ALA A 214 -14.94 -9.07 14.89
C ALA A 214 -14.85 -9.23 16.42
N ILE A 215 -15.91 -9.77 17.01
CA ILE A 215 -15.93 -10.10 18.44
C ILE A 215 -15.66 -11.60 18.53
N HIS A 216 -14.56 -11.98 19.17
CA HIS A 216 -14.18 -13.37 19.40
C HIS A 216 -14.44 -13.76 20.85
N GLU A 217 -15.05 -14.94 21.09
CA GLU A 217 -15.14 -15.52 22.42
C GLU A 217 -13.84 -16.27 22.72
N VAL A 218 -13.11 -15.85 23.76
CA VAL A 218 -11.90 -16.52 24.23
C VAL A 218 -12.27 -17.50 25.34
N ARG A 219 -12.01 -18.79 25.14
CA ARG A 219 -12.20 -19.82 26.17
C ARG A 219 -10.87 -20.19 26.81
N VAL A 220 -10.79 -20.07 28.12
CA VAL A 220 -9.66 -20.54 28.92
C VAL A 220 -9.96 -21.97 29.36
N MET A 221 -9.06 -22.89 29.04
CA MET A 221 -9.18 -24.31 29.37
C MET A 221 -7.91 -24.76 30.09
N GLU A 222 -8.04 -25.73 31.00
CA GLU A 222 -6.87 -26.39 31.59
C GLU A 222 -6.14 -27.19 30.51
N ARG A 223 -4.81 -27.10 30.49
CA ARG A 223 -3.96 -27.94 29.65
C ARG A 223 -3.76 -29.29 30.37
N PRO A 224 -4.22 -30.42 29.82
CA PRO A 224 -3.90 -31.72 30.40
C PRO A 224 -2.37 -31.88 30.47
N GLY A 225 -1.89 -32.29 31.66
CA GLY A 225 -0.48 -32.60 31.90
C GLY A 225 0.01 -33.80 31.13
#